data_AF-A0A2T0AQE4-F1
#
_entry.id   AF-A0A2T0AQE4-F1
#
_cell.length_a   1.000
_cell.length_b   1.000
_cell.length_c   1.000
_cell.angle_alpha   90.00
_cell.angle_beta   90.00
_cell.angle_gamma   90.00
#
_symmetry.space_group_name_H-M   'P 1'
#
loop_
_entity.id
_entity.type
_entity.pdbx_description
1 polymer ?
#
loop_
_entity_poly.entity_id
_entity_poly.type
_entity_poly.pdbx_seq_one_letter_code
_entity_poly.pdbx_strand_id
1 'polypeptide(L)' 'MNKWRCSACGYAFEGEAPPEKCPSCQSVCSFVDANCYIPDCGGGSL' A
#
# COMPACT_ATOMS: atom_id res chain seq x y z
N MET A 1 -4.53 -7.50 11.93
CA MET A 1 -4.11 -6.14 11.54
C MET A 1 -4.02 -6.14 10.02
N ASN A 2 -4.72 -5.23 9.33
CA ASN A 2 -4.68 -5.17 7.87
C ASN A 2 -3.49 -4.32 7.45
N LYS A 3 -2.81 -4.75 6.39
CA LYS A 3 -1.71 -4.02 5.78
C LYS A 3 -2.24 -3.37 4.52
N TRP A 4 -1.93 -2.11 4.32
CA TRP A 4 -2.39 -1.33 3.17
C TRP A 4 -1.17 -0.78 2.45
N ARG A 5 -1.15 -0.92 1.12
CA ARG A 5 -0.13 -0.32 0.26
C ARG A 5 -0.79 0.66 -0.69
N CYS A 6 -0.24 1.86 -0.78
CA CYS A 6 -0.66 2.86 -1.74
C CYS A 6 -0.36 2.36 -3.15
N SER A 7 -1.38 2.31 -4.01
CA SER A 7 -1.20 1.88 -5.41
C SER A 7 -0.43 2.88 -6.26
N ALA A 8 -0.34 4.15 -5.83
CA ALA A 8 0.33 5.22 -6.58
C ALA A 8 1.83 5.32 -6.27
N CYS A 9 2.21 5.28 -4.98
CA CYS A 9 3.60 5.48 -4.56
C CYS A 9 4.24 4.27 -3.86
N GLY A 10 3.48 3.23 -3.56
CA GLY A 10 3.98 2.04 -2.85
C GLY A 10 4.11 2.18 -1.33
N TYR A 11 3.71 3.32 -0.74
CA TYR A 11 3.73 3.52 0.71
C TYR A 11 2.89 2.47 1.44
N ALA A 12 3.48 1.78 2.42
CA ALA A 12 2.80 0.76 3.21
C ALA A 12 2.55 1.22 4.65
N PHE A 13 1.36 0.95 5.19
CA PHE A 13 1.03 1.17 6.60
C PHE A 13 0.07 0.09 7.12
N GLU A 14 -0.05 -0.01 8.44
CA GLU A 14 -0.91 -0.96 9.13
C GLU A 14 -2.08 -0.24 9.80
N GLY A 15 -3.29 -0.72 9.59
CA GLY A 15 -4.51 -0.09 10.13
C GLY A 15 -5.77 -0.86 9.76
N GLU A 16 -6.89 -0.57 10.42
CA GLU A 16 -8.15 -1.26 10.13
C GLU A 16 -8.71 -0.91 8.74
N ALA A 17 -8.58 0.36 8.33
CA ALA A 17 -9.03 0.87 7.05
C ALA A 17 -8.02 1.89 6.47
N PRO A 18 -8.01 2.10 5.14
CA PRO A 18 -7.10 3.04 4.53
C PRO A 18 -7.59 4.48 4.52
N PRO A 19 -6.68 5.46 4.61
CA PRO A 19 -7.04 6.86 4.51
C PRO A 19 -7.40 7.23 3.06
N GLU A 20 -8.20 8.27 2.90
CA GLU A 20 -8.56 8.79 1.56
C GLU A 20 -7.36 9.48 0.87
N LYS A 21 -6.48 10.08 1.68
CA LYS A 21 -5.27 10.78 1.23
C LYS A 21 -4.02 10.06 1.74
N CYS A 22 -3.09 9.79 0.84
CA CYS A 22 -1.85 9.13 1.21
C CYS A 22 -0.93 10.08 1.99
N PRO A 23 -0.39 9.68 3.17
CA PRO A 23 0.51 10.53 3.94
C PRO A 23 1.89 10.68 3.30
N SER A 24 2.27 9.78 2.39
CA SER A 24 3.58 9.82 1.70
C SER A 24 3.55 10.69 0.45
N CYS A 25 2.65 10.44 -0.49
CA CYS A 25 2.55 11.24 -1.73
C CYS A 25 1.54 12.40 -1.64
N GLN A 26 0.88 12.56 -0.49
CA GLN A 26 -0.05 13.67 -0.21
C GLN A 26 -1.13 13.88 -1.26
N SER A 27 -1.53 12.80 -1.94
CA SER A 27 -2.52 12.78 -3.02
C SER A 27 -3.65 11.80 -2.68
N VAL A 28 -4.79 11.98 -3.32
CA VAL A 28 -5.92 11.04 -3.22
C VAL A 28 -5.52 9.79 -4.00
N CYS A 29 -5.43 8.65 -3.32
CA CYS A 29 -4.93 7.40 -3.89
C CYS A 29 -5.75 6.22 -3.39
N SER A 30 -5.85 5.18 -4.21
CA SER A 30 -6.41 3.90 -3.77
C SER A 30 -5.37 3.12 -2.97
N PHE A 31 -5.83 2.39 -1.97
CA PHE A 31 -5.00 1.51 -1.18
C PHE A 31 -5.40 0.07 -1.44
N VAL A 32 -4.42 -0.77 -1.73
CA VAL A 32 -4.59 -2.20 -1.91
C VAL A 32 -4.19 -2.92 -0.64
N ASP A 33 -4.89 -4.02 -0.34
CA ASP A 33 -4.49 -4.89 0.76
C ASP A 33 -3.11 -5.49 0.45
N ALA A 34 -2.16 -5.20 1.33
CA ALA A 34 -0.78 -5.66 1.27
C ALA A 34 -0.57 -6.94 2.10
N ASN A 35 -1.65 -7.53 2.63
CA ASN A 35 -1.62 -8.87 3.21
C ASN A 35 -1.64 -9.97 2.13
N CYS A 36 -1.51 -9.58 0.86
CA CYS A 36 -1.33 -10.47 -0.27
C CYS A 36 -0.09 -11.35 -0.05
N TYR A 37 -0.34 -12.59 0.40
CA TYR A 37 0.59 -13.69 0.68
C TYR A 37 1.40 -14.16 -0.55
N ILE A 38 1.52 -13.34 -1.59
CA ILE A 38 2.36 -13.64 -2.74
C ILE A 38 3.77 -13.17 -2.40
N PRO A 39 4.77 -14.06 -2.30
CA PRO A 39 6.15 -13.72 -1.94
C PRO A 39 6.86 -12.81 -2.96
N ASP A 40 6.16 -12.41 -4.03
CA ASP A 40 6.67 -11.62 -5.14
C ASP A 40 5.78 -10.39 -5.40
N CYS A 41 5.49 -9.60 -4.35
CA CYS A 41 4.86 -8.29 -4.53
C CYS A 41 5.87 -7.26 -5.08
N GLY A 42 6.38 -7.57 -6.28
CA GLY A 42 6.92 -6.72 -7.34
C GLY A 42 7.66 -5.47 -6.95
N GLY A 43 8.98 -5.58 -6.83
CA GLY A 43 9.93 -4.47 -6.77
C GLY A 43 11.29 -4.86 -7.33
N GLY A 44 11.28 -5.43 -8.55
CA GLY A 44 12.38 -5.69 -9.48
C GLY A 44 13.84 -5.73 -8.95
N SER A 45 14.44 -6.91 -9.03
CA SER A 45 15.87 -7.08 -9.24
C SER A 45 16.06 -7.99 -10.45
N LEU A 46 16.25 -7.40 -11.63
CA LEU A 46 17.10 -7.98 -12.66
C LEU A 46 18.55 -7.58 -12.33
#